data_AF-A0A060N2Z5-F1
#
_entry.id   AF-A0A060N2Z5-F1
#
_cell.length_a   1.000
_cell.length_b   1.000
_cell.length_c   1.000
_cell.angle_alpha   90.00
_cell.angle_beta   90.00
_cell.angle_gamma   90.00
#
_symmetry.space_group_name_H-M   'P 1'
#
loop_
_entity.id
_entity.type
_entity.pdbx_description
1 polymer ?
#
loop_
_entity_poly.entity_id
_entity_poly.type
_entity_poly.pdbx_seq_one_letter_code
_entity_poly.pdbx_strand_id
1 'polypeptide(L)'
;MEFYYENSMGEHGTFSEKDLVKAIYTAWNIEADLYLYINEDWQIIFEPWESNEYNSNLLKSYGYKMIDKDKHREIVEIKTGKIIRYDWTEVKQLV
;
A
#
# COMPACT_ATOMS: atom_id res chain seq x y z
N MET A 1 -3.86 -2.21 -12.43
CA MET A 1 -4.28 -1.00 -11.71
C MET A 1 -3.20 0.03 -11.92
N GLU A 2 -3.58 1.30 -12.04
CA GLU A 2 -2.64 2.42 -12.18
C GLU A 2 -2.52 3.11 -10.84
N PHE A 3 -1.28 3.34 -10.41
CA PHE A 3 -0.95 3.95 -9.13
C PHE A 3 -0.13 5.22 -9.32
N TYR A 4 -0.32 6.18 -8.44
CA TYR A 4 0.54 7.35 -8.25
C TYR A 4 1.15 7.26 -6.86
N TYR A 5 2.42 7.64 -6.74
CA TYR A 5 3.12 7.68 -5.46
C TYR A 5 3.82 9.03 -5.28
N GLU A 6 3.98 9.45 -4.03
CA GLU A 6 4.74 10.63 -3.64
C GLU A 6 5.34 10.42 -2.24
N ASN A 7 6.63 10.66 -2.06
CA ASN A 7 7.27 10.60 -0.74
C ASN A 7 7.68 11.99 -0.23
N SER A 8 8.10 12.02 1.05
CA SER A 8 8.51 13.26 1.72
C SER A 8 9.76 13.93 1.13
N MET A 9 10.51 13.22 0.29
CA MET A 9 11.69 13.74 -0.43
C MET A 9 11.32 14.42 -1.75
N GLY A 10 10.05 14.39 -2.14
CA GLY A 10 9.55 14.95 -3.40
C GLY A 10 9.71 14.00 -4.59
N GLU A 11 10.06 12.73 -4.37
CA GLU A 11 10.06 11.71 -5.42
C GLU A 11 8.62 11.29 -5.67
N HIS A 12 8.21 11.34 -6.93
CA HIS A 12 6.85 11.01 -7.33
C HIS A 12 6.79 10.41 -8.72
N GLY A 13 5.72 9.68 -9.01
CA GLY A 13 5.52 9.10 -10.33
C GLY A 13 4.33 8.16 -10.39
N THR A 14 4.16 7.51 -11.53
CA THR A 14 3.10 6.52 -11.72
C THR A 14 3.65 5.14 -12.07
N PHE A 15 2.92 4.10 -11.70
CA PHE A 15 3.24 2.73 -12.09
C PHE A 15 1.99 1.85 -12.17
N SER A 16 2.07 0.83 -13.02
CA SER A 16 1.05 -0.20 -13.13
C SER A 16 1.41 -1.45 -12.32
N GLU A 17 0.47 -1.97 -11.55
CA GLU A 17 0.57 -3.26 -10.84
C GLU A 17 -0.81 -3.94 -10.79
N LYS A 18 -0.85 -5.27 -10.86
CA LYS A 18 -2.09 -6.07 -10.83
C LYS A 18 -2.48 -6.50 -9.42
N ASP A 19 -1.54 -6.58 -8.50
CA ASP A 19 -1.78 -6.92 -7.10
C ASP A 19 -1.72 -5.66 -6.21
N LEU A 20 -2.83 -5.35 -5.54
CA LEU A 20 -2.95 -4.15 -4.69
C LEU A 20 -1.94 -4.18 -3.53
N VAL A 21 -1.80 -5.33 -2.87
CA VAL A 21 -0.89 -5.47 -1.72
C VAL A 21 0.55 -5.33 -2.19
N LYS A 22 0.88 -5.88 -3.37
CA LYS A 22 2.20 -5.70 -3.97
C LYS A 22 2.52 -4.24 -4.31
N ALA A 23 1.52 -3.48 -4.76
CA ALA A 23 1.66 -2.04 -4.98
C ALA A 23 1.89 -1.27 -3.67
N ILE A 24 1.21 -1.65 -2.57
CA ILE A 24 1.44 -1.08 -1.24
C ILE A 24 2.87 -1.35 -0.78
N TYR A 25 3.38 -2.60 -0.89
CA TYR A 25 4.77 -2.89 -0.56
C TYR A 25 5.75 -2.09 -1.43
N THR A 26 5.44 -1.90 -2.72
CA THR A 26 6.26 -1.09 -3.63
C THR A 26 6.42 0.35 -3.12
N ALA A 27 5.34 1.02 -2.72
CA ALA A 27 5.39 2.40 -2.20
C ALA A 27 5.94 2.48 -0.78
N TRP A 28 5.62 1.50 0.07
CA TRP A 28 6.09 1.47 1.46
C TRP A 28 7.62 1.34 1.54
N ASN A 29 8.26 0.66 0.59
CA ASN A 29 9.73 0.54 0.53
C ASN A 29 10.46 1.90 0.49
N ILE A 30 9.80 2.94 -0.01
CA ILE A 30 10.34 4.31 -0.10
C ILE A 30 9.53 5.31 0.74
N GLU A 31 8.73 4.81 1.69
CA GLU A 31 7.88 5.61 2.58
C GLU A 31 7.00 6.63 1.83
N ALA A 32 6.45 6.20 0.68
CA ALA A 32 5.57 7.01 -0.15
C ALA A 32 4.09 6.79 0.16
N ASP A 33 3.32 7.87 0.10
CA ASP A 33 1.85 7.82 0.00
C ASP A 33 1.49 7.19 -1.34
N LEU A 34 0.42 6.39 -1.34
CA LEU A 34 0.00 5.62 -2.51
C LEU A 34 -1.45 5.91 -2.86
N TYR A 35 -1.65 6.23 -4.13
CA TYR A 35 -2.95 6.56 -4.70
C TYR A 35 -3.27 5.59 -5.83
N LEU A 36 -4.55 5.22 -5.95
CA LEU A 36 -5.08 4.34 -6.98
C LEU A 36 -6.03 5.15 -7.88
N TYR A 37 -5.86 5.02 -9.20
CA TYR A 37 -6.73 5.69 -10.17
C TYR A 37 -8.09 4.98 -10.27
N ILE A 38 -9.16 5.66 -9.85
CA ILE A 38 -10.54 5.14 -9.84
C ILE A 38 -11.48 6.24 -10.31
N ASN A 39 -12.39 5.92 -11.23
CA ASN A 39 -13.43 6.85 -11.71
C ASN A 39 -12.88 8.22 -12.15
N GLU A 40 -11.77 8.21 -12.89
CA GLU A 40 -11.11 9.42 -13.43
C GLU A 40 -10.41 10.31 -12.38
N ASP A 41 -10.16 9.79 -11.17
CA ASP A 41 -9.48 10.52 -10.10
C ASP A 41 -8.51 9.65 -9.30
N TRP A 42 -7.57 10.28 -8.59
CA TRP A 42 -6.60 9.63 -7.70
C TRP A 42 -7.16 9.52 -6.28
N GLN A 43 -7.36 8.30 -5.81
CA GLN A 43 -7.87 8.02 -4.47
C GLN A 43 -6.74 7.48 -3.59
N ILE A 44 -6.53 8.06 -2.43
CA ILE A 44 -5.53 7.55 -1.48
C ILE A 44 -5.93 6.17 -0.98
N ILE A 45 -4.96 5.25 -0.93
CA ILE A 45 -5.19 3.87 -0.49
C ILE A 45 -4.20 3.39 0.58
N PHE A 46 -3.08 4.10 0.75
CA PHE A 46 -2.09 3.79 1.78
C PHE A 46 -1.22 5.01 2.10
N GLU A 47 -0.97 5.24 3.39
CA GLU A 47 -0.10 6.29 3.92
C GLU A 47 0.84 5.68 4.98
N PRO A 48 2.16 5.58 4.74
CA PRO A 48 3.08 4.85 5.60
C PRO A 48 3.24 5.49 6.99
N TRP A 49 3.07 6.81 7.08
CA TRP A 49 3.20 7.57 8.33
C TRP A 49 1.94 7.52 9.19
N GLU A 50 0.81 7.11 8.62
CA GLU A 50 -0.46 7.03 9.32
C GLU A 50 -0.63 5.76 10.15
N SER A 51 -1.66 5.76 11.00
CA SER A 51 -1.97 4.63 11.88
C SER A 51 -2.48 3.39 11.13
N ASN A 52 -2.39 2.22 11.78
CA ASN A 52 -3.02 1.00 11.27
C ASN A 52 -4.54 1.14 11.15
N GLU A 53 -5.19 1.92 12.02
CA GLU A 53 -6.63 2.16 11.96
C GLU A 53 -7.00 2.93 10.69
N TYR A 54 -6.29 4.02 10.42
CA TYR A 54 -6.48 4.82 9.22
C TYR A 54 -6.28 3.99 7.95
N ASN A 55 -5.13 3.33 7.82
CA ASN A 55 -4.84 2.48 6.66
C ASN A 55 -5.82 1.30 6.56
N SER A 56 -6.26 0.71 7.67
CA SER A 56 -7.28 -0.34 7.64
C SER A 56 -8.62 0.17 7.11
N ASN A 57 -9.00 1.42 7.42
CA ASN A 57 -10.23 2.01 6.89
C ASN A 57 -10.14 2.19 5.37
N LEU A 58 -9.00 2.64 4.84
CA LEU A 58 -8.76 2.73 3.39
C LEU A 58 -8.82 1.35 2.72
N LEU A 59 -8.19 0.34 3.33
CA LEU A 59 -8.04 -0.99 2.75
C LEU A 59 -9.26 -1.91 2.89
N LYS A 60 -10.21 -1.56 3.76
CA LYS A 60 -11.36 -2.40 4.11
C LYS A 60 -12.23 -2.76 2.90
N SER A 61 -12.46 -1.80 2.01
CA SER A 61 -13.25 -2.01 0.78
C SER A 61 -12.59 -3.01 -0.18
N TYR A 62 -11.27 -3.13 -0.11
CA TYR A 62 -10.46 -4.08 -0.88
C TYR A 62 -10.29 -5.44 -0.18
N GLY A 63 -10.85 -5.59 1.03
CA GLY A 63 -10.79 -6.85 1.79
C GLY A 63 -9.53 -7.03 2.63
N TYR A 64 -8.77 -5.96 2.88
CA TYR A 64 -7.54 -6.00 3.68
C TYR A 64 -7.61 -5.08 4.89
N LYS A 65 -6.76 -5.34 5.87
CA LYS A 65 -6.51 -4.47 7.02
C LYS A 65 -5.03 -4.51 7.41
N MET A 66 -4.60 -3.53 8.17
CA MET A 66 -3.28 -3.53 8.79
C MET A 66 -3.39 -3.84 10.28
N ILE A 67 -2.41 -4.58 10.80
CA ILE A 67 -2.28 -4.88 12.22
C ILE A 67 -0.84 -4.67 12.66
N ASP A 68 -0.65 -4.41 13.95
CA ASP A 68 0.65 -4.57 14.58
C ASP A 68 0.87 -6.03 14.95
N LYS A 69 2.02 -6.55 14.57
CA LYS A 69 2.50 -7.87 15.02
C LYS A 69 3.97 -7.77 15.38
N ASP A 70 4.28 -8.10 16.62
CA ASP A 70 5.61 -7.96 17.20
C ASP A 70 6.14 -6.52 17.09
N LYS A 71 7.15 -6.28 16.23
CA LYS A 71 7.78 -4.98 15.98
C LYS A 71 7.45 -4.41 14.60
N HIS A 72 6.54 -5.03 13.86
CA HIS A 72 6.25 -4.69 12.47
C HIS A 72 4.76 -4.56 12.22
N ARG A 73 4.41 -3.76 11.21
CA ARG A 73 3.07 -3.67 10.68
C ARG A 73 2.90 -4.73 9.58
N GLU A 74 1.72 -5.34 9.52
CA GLU A 74 1.43 -6.45 8.60
C GLU A 74 0.09 -6.22 7.89
N ILE A 75 0.00 -6.61 6.62
CA ILE A 75 -1.25 -6.60 5.86
C ILE A 75 -1.93 -7.98 5.97
N VAL A 76 -3.21 -7.98 6.30
CA VAL A 76 -4.01 -9.19 6.53
C VAL A 76 -5.26 -9.17 5.67
N GLU A 77 -5.51 -10.28 4.98
CA GLU A 77 -6.78 -10.52 4.30
C GLU A 77 -7.90 -10.71 5.33
N ILE A 78 -8.93 -9.88 5.29
CA ILE A 78 -10.01 -9.85 6.29
C ILE A 78 -10.79 -11.18 6.32
N LYS A 79 -11.07 -11.76 5.14
CA LYS A 79 -11.92 -12.95 5.03
C LYS A 79 -11.28 -14.19 5.63
N THR A 80 -9.99 -14.36 5.43
CA THR A 80 -9.26 -15.59 5.78
C THR A 80 -8.39 -15.43 7.02
N GLY A 81 -8.07 -14.20 7.41
CA GLY A 81 -7.08 -13.91 8.44
C GLY A 81 -5.63 -14.18 7.98
N LYS A 82 -5.42 -14.45 6.69
CA LYS A 82 -4.08 -14.72 6.14
C LYS A 82 -3.25 -13.45 6.10
N ILE A 83 -2.04 -13.51 6.65
CA ILE A 83 -1.02 -12.47 6.49
C ILE A 83 -0.44 -12.55 5.07
N ILE A 84 -0.39 -11.42 4.37
CA ILE A 84 0.18 -11.30 3.03
C ILE A 84 1.50 -10.56 3.14
N ARG A 85 2.57 -11.17 2.63
CA ARG A 85 3.92 -10.62 2.63
C ARG A 85 4.53 -10.76 1.25
N TYR A 86 5.29 -9.74 0.87
CA TYR A 86 6.17 -9.75 -0.28
C TYR A 86 7.60 -9.47 0.21
N ASP A 87 8.58 -10.14 -0.39
CA ASP A 87 9.98 -9.77 -0.22
C ASP A 87 10.26 -8.48 -1.00
N TRP A 88 11.16 -7.63 -0.50
CA TRP A 88 11.52 -6.38 -1.17
C TRP A 88 12.11 -6.60 -2.57
N THR A 89 12.73 -7.75 -2.81
CA THR A 89 13.23 -8.15 -4.12
C THR A 89 12.11 -8.54 -5.10
N GLU A 90 10.92 -8.86 -4.60
CA GLU A 90 9.76 -9.23 -5.42
C GLU A 90 8.95 -8.03 -5.89
N VAL A 91 9.13 -6.86 -5.27
CA VAL A 91 8.39 -5.64 -5.59
C VAL A 91 9.16 -4.72 -6.55
N LYS A 92 8.40 -3.88 -7.25
CA LYS A 92 9.00 -2.93 -8.19
C LYS A 92 9.87 -1.95 -7.41
N GLN A 93 11.06 -1.66 -7.92
CA GLN A 93 11.91 -0.60 -7.38
C GLN A 93 11.51 0.70 -8.05
N LEU A 94 11.00 1.64 -7.26
CA LEU A 94 10.73 3.00 -7.69
C LEU A 94 12.06 3.78 -7.64
N VAL A 95 12.26 4.68 -8.60
CA VAL A 95 13.50 5.44 -8.85
C VAL A 95 13.20 6.91 -8.97
#